data_AF-A0A2S2P5L7-F1
#
_entry.id   AF-A0A2S2P5L7-F1
#
_cell.length_a   1.000
_cell.length_b   1.000
_cell.length_c   1.000
_cell.angle_alpha   90.00
_cell.angle_beta   90.00
_cell.angle_gamma   90.00
#
_symmetry.space_group_name_H-M   'P 1'
#
loop_
_entity.id
_entity.type
_entity.pdbx_description
1 polymer ?
#
loop_
_entity_poly.entity_id
_entity_poly.type
_entity_poly.pdbx_seq_one_letter_code
_entity_poly.pdbx_strand_id
1 'polypeptide(L)'
;MALKQKRAWVIALFVESQTYSVIPTTWVFQSTDDSGKITIFSKWPPGLDQDVTSETIKNAMIPTQDWSSYKIRLLDNGKEYCKYYKIKYLLNYCIQVYRYIIWDKVT
;
A
#
# COMPACT_ATOMS: atom_id res chain seq x y z
N MET A 1 -28.58 -10.46 -3.51
CA MET A 1 -28.12 -9.08 -3.25
C MET A 1 -26.61 -9.05 -3.28
N ALA A 2 -25.99 -8.45 -4.30
CA ALA A 2 -24.54 -8.32 -4.34
C ALA A 2 -24.12 -7.24 -3.33
N LEU A 3 -23.47 -7.64 -2.24
CA LEU A 3 -22.77 -6.72 -1.36
C LEU A 3 -21.76 -5.96 -2.22
N LYS A 4 -22.03 -4.69 -2.55
CA LYS A 4 -21.03 -3.79 -3.14
C LYS A 4 -19.88 -3.75 -2.13
N GLN A 5 -18.83 -4.54 -2.37
CA GLN A 5 -17.63 -4.49 -1.55
C GLN A 5 -17.15 -3.05 -1.52
N LYS A 6 -17.17 -2.45 -0.34
CA LYS A 6 -16.73 -1.09 -0.11
C LYS A 6 -15.22 -1.11 -0.31
N ARG A 7 -14.76 -0.73 -1.50
CA ARG A 7 -13.33 -0.65 -1.80
C ARG A 7 -12.74 0.47 -0.95
N ALA A 8 -11.84 0.10 -0.05
CA ALA A 8 -11.07 1.00 0.76
C ALA A 8 -9.59 0.82 0.41
N TRP A 9 -8.84 1.89 0.61
CA TRP A 9 -7.42 1.93 0.31
C TRP A 9 -6.70 2.62 1.46
N VAL A 10 -5.44 2.26 1.65
CA VAL A 10 -4.54 2.78 2.67
C VAL A 10 -3.26 3.25 2.01
N ILE A 11 -2.53 4.12 2.71
CA ILE A 11 -1.20 4.54 2.30
C ILE A 11 -0.19 3.67 3.05
N ALA A 12 0.70 3.03 2.31
CA ALA A 12 1.71 2.13 2.85
C ALA A 12 3.10 2.54 2.40
N LEU A 13 4.07 2.41 3.32
CA LEU A 13 5.49 2.45 3.03
C LEU A 13 5.99 1.01 2.91
N PHE A 14 6.54 0.66 1.76
CA PHE A 14 7.24 -0.61 1.57
C PHE A 14 8.59 -0.51 2.25
N VAL A 15 8.80 -1.33 3.28
CA VAL A 15 9.94 -1.16 4.22
C VAL A 15 11.28 -1.44 3.54
N GLU A 16 11.30 -2.42 2.65
CA GLU A 16 12.52 -2.88 1.98
C GLU A 16 12.99 -1.86 0.92
N SER A 17 12.06 -1.33 0.12
CA SER A 17 12.35 -0.36 -0.95
C SER A 17 12.27 1.10 -0.51
N GLN A 18 11.77 1.38 0.69
CA GLN A 18 11.45 2.73 1.19
C GLN A 18 10.51 3.53 0.26
N THR A 19 9.66 2.84 -0.50
CA THR A 19 8.73 3.46 -1.46
C THR A 19 7.32 3.58 -0.89
N TYR A 20 6.68 4.72 -1.09
CA TYR A 20 5.28 4.94 -0.72
C TYR A 20 4.35 4.48 -1.84
N SER A 21 3.26 3.81 -1.47
CA SER A 21 2.22 3.44 -2.41
C SER A 21 0.84 3.44 -1.76
N VAL A 22 -0.16 3.47 -2.63
CA VAL A 22 -1.57 3.36 -2.25
C VAL A 22 -2.01 1.96 -2.57
N ILE A 23 -2.41 1.23 -1.55
CA ILE A 23 -2.77 -0.17 -1.68
C ILE A 23 -4.21 -0.36 -1.24
N PRO A 24 -4.97 -1.23 -1.91
CA PRO A 24 -6.30 -1.60 -1.46
C PRO A 24 -6.17 -2.40 -0.15
N THR A 25 -7.12 -2.21 0.76
CA THR A 25 -7.10 -2.92 2.06
C THR A 25 -7.21 -4.43 1.90
N THR A 26 -7.80 -4.90 0.79
CA THR A 26 -7.86 -6.32 0.41
C THR A 26 -6.50 -6.95 0.15
N TRP A 27 -5.44 -6.16 -0.02
CA TRP A 27 -4.08 -6.65 -0.22
C TRP A 27 -3.26 -6.63 1.08
N VAL A 28 -3.82 -6.09 2.17
CA VAL A 28 -3.14 -5.96 3.46
C VAL A 28 -3.44 -7.15 4.35
N PHE A 29 -2.39 -7.74 4.91
CA PHE A 29 -2.48 -8.89 5.80
C PHE A 29 -1.59 -8.64 7.02
N GLN A 30 -2.01 -9.18 8.16
CA GLN A 30 -1.24 -9.13 9.39
C GLN A 30 -0.77 -10.53 9.73
N SER A 31 0.47 -10.66 10.14
CA SER A 31 1.03 -11.88 10.70
C SER A 31 1.58 -11.56 12.08
N THR A 32 1.33 -12.45 13.02
CA THR A 32 1.80 -12.32 14.40
C THR A 32 2.84 -13.41 14.62
N ASP A 33 4.06 -13.01 14.94
CA ASP A 33 5.13 -13.95 15.29
C ASP A 33 4.86 -14.59 16.67
N ASP A 34 5.53 -15.70 16.99
CA ASP A 34 5.39 -16.42 18.28
C ASP A 34 5.69 -15.53 19.51
N SER A 35 6.43 -14.45 19.32
CA SER A 35 6.72 -13.42 20.34
C SER A 35 5.60 -12.39 20.53
N GLY A 36 4.45 -12.54 19.85
CA GLY A 36 3.34 -11.59 19.88
C GLY A 36 3.56 -10.31 19.05
N LYS A 37 4.63 -10.26 18.25
CA LYS A 37 4.94 -9.11 17.41
C LYS A 37 4.07 -9.13 16.15
N ILE A 38 3.32 -8.05 15.93
CA ILE A 38 2.48 -7.89 14.73
C ILE A 38 3.32 -7.28 13.61
N THR A 39 3.40 -7.98 12.49
CA THR A 39 4.00 -7.50 11.24
C THR A 39 2.93 -7.38 10.16
N ILE A 40 2.92 -6.26 9.45
CA ILE A 40 1.96 -5.98 8.38
C ILE A 40 2.63 -6.23 7.03
N PHE A 41 1.93 -6.95 6.16
CA PHE A 41 2.36 -7.30 4.82
C PHE A 41 1.34 -6.82 3.79
N SER A 42 1.83 -6.52 2.58
CA SER A 42 1.00 -6.34 1.39
C SER A 42 1.30 -7.45 0.41
N LYS A 43 0.27 -8.10 -0.12
CA LYS A 43 0.43 -8.90 -1.34
C LYS A 43 0.52 -7.98 -2.56
N TRP A 44 1.39 -8.34 -3.50
CA TRP A 44 1.57 -7.61 -4.76
C TRP A 44 1.52 -8.59 -5.94
N PRO A 45 0.83 -8.23 -7.04
CA PRO A 45 0.69 -9.12 -8.19
C PRO A 45 2.05 -9.40 -8.87
N PRO A 46 2.33 -10.68 -9.24
CA PRO A 46 3.52 -11.05 -9.99
C PRO A 46 3.37 -10.68 -11.48
N GLY A 47 4.48 -10.40 -12.16
CA GLY A 47 4.49 -10.12 -13.61
C GLY A 47 4.34 -8.65 -14.01
N LEU A 48 4.37 -7.73 -13.06
CA LEU A 48 4.34 -6.29 -13.30
C LEU A 48 5.72 -5.66 -13.08
N ASP A 49 6.65 -5.99 -13.98
CA ASP A 49 7.76 -5.10 -14.37
C ASP A 49 7.24 -3.79 -15.01
N GLN A 50 5.94 -3.74 -15.34
CA GLN A 50 5.20 -2.53 -15.68
C GLN A 50 4.44 -2.02 -14.46
N ASP A 51 4.69 -0.77 -14.09
CA ASP A 51 4.12 -0.06 -12.96
C ASP A 51 2.67 -0.45 -12.62
N VAL A 52 2.40 -0.77 -11.35
CA VAL A 52 1.03 -0.87 -10.84
C VAL A 52 0.33 0.47 -11.06
N THR A 53 -0.50 0.52 -12.09
CA THR A 53 -1.20 1.75 -12.46
C THR A 53 -2.35 2.04 -11.52
N SER A 54 -2.81 3.29 -11.55
CA SER A 54 -4.00 3.72 -10.82
C SER A 54 -5.25 2.90 -11.16
N GLU A 55 -5.33 2.33 -12.36
CA GLU A 55 -6.45 1.48 -12.78
C GLU A 55 -6.38 0.09 -12.15
N THR A 56 -5.19 -0.51 -12.05
CA THR A 56 -4.97 -1.76 -11.34
C THR A 56 -5.39 -1.65 -9.87
N ILE A 57 -5.03 -0.56 -9.20
CA ILE A 57 -5.41 -0.29 -7.80
C ILE A 57 -6.92 -0.03 -7.68
N LYS A 58 -7.53 0.65 -8.65
CA LYS A 58 -8.99 0.89 -8.67
C LYS A 58 -9.77 -0.40 -8.87
N ASN A 59 -9.28 -1.29 -9.73
CA ASN A 59 -9.88 -2.58 -10.09
C ASN A 59 -9.34 -3.73 -9.24
N ALA A 60 -8.70 -3.43 -8.11
CA ALA A 60 -8.03 -4.35 -7.21
C ALA A 60 -8.71 -5.73 -7.16
N MET A 61 -8.01 -6.72 -7.71
CA MET A 61 -8.41 -8.12 -7.65
C MET A 61 -8.09 -8.69 -6.27
N ILE A 62 -8.74 -9.80 -5.93
CA ILE A 62 -8.42 -10.54 -4.71
C ILE A 62 -7.04 -11.19 -4.92
N PRO A 63 -6.09 -11.00 -3.98
CA PRO A 63 -4.77 -11.60 -4.10
C PRO A 63 -4.83 -13.12 -4.18
N THR A 64 -4.06 -13.72 -5.09
CA THR A 64 -3.90 -15.18 -5.16
C THR A 64 -2.68 -15.65 -4.36
N GLN A 65 -2.47 -16.96 -4.29
CA GLN A 65 -1.35 -17.56 -3.56
C GLN A 65 0.00 -17.17 -4.17
N ASP A 66 0.03 -17.02 -5.49
CA ASP A 66 1.21 -16.70 -6.32
C ASP A 66 1.71 -15.26 -6.13
N TRP A 67 0.96 -14.41 -5.44
CA TRP A 67 1.35 -13.03 -5.18
C TRP A 67 2.43 -12.96 -4.10
N SER A 68 3.53 -12.29 -4.44
CA SER A 68 4.62 -12.01 -3.51
C SER A 68 4.13 -11.11 -2.36
N SER A 69 4.66 -11.35 -1.17
CA SER A 69 4.29 -10.61 0.04
C SER A 69 5.44 -9.70 0.45
N TYR A 70 5.13 -8.43 0.66
CA TYR A 70 6.10 -7.40 0.98
C TYR A 70 5.81 -6.81 2.34
N LYS A 71 6.84 -6.56 3.13
CA LYS A 71 6.68 -5.95 4.45
C LYS A 71 6.35 -4.46 4.28
N ILE A 72 5.28 -4.03 4.94
CA ILE A 72 4.82 -2.64 4.86
C ILE A 72 4.67 -2.00 6.24
N ARG A 73 4.69 -0.67 6.26
CA ARG A 73 4.20 0.16 7.37
C ARG A 73 3.02 0.97 6.88
N LEU A 74 1.90 0.87 7.59
CA LEU A 74 0.74 1.70 7.31
C LEU A 74 1.00 3.13 7.79
N LEU A 75 0.79 4.10 6.91
CA LEU A 75 0.82 5.51 7.27
C LEU A 75 -0.55 5.95 7.80
N ASP A 76 -0.58 7.14 8.43
CA ASP A 76 -1.80 7.75 8.96
C ASP A 76 -2.58 6.80 9.90
N ASN A 77 -1.83 6.02 10.70
CA ASN A 77 -2.35 5.00 11.62
C ASN A 77 -3.26 3.95 10.93
N GLY A 78 -3.02 3.64 9.65
CA GLY A 78 -3.82 2.69 8.89
C GLY A 78 -5.19 3.22 8.49
N LYS A 79 -5.39 4.54 8.46
CA LYS A 79 -6.66 5.14 8.05
C LYS A 79 -7.08 4.67 6.67
N GLU A 80 -8.28 4.13 6.62
CA GLU A 80 -8.91 3.67 5.40
C GLU A 80 -9.60 4.83 4.68
N TYR A 81 -9.45 4.84 3.37
CA TYR A 81 -10.02 5.85 2.51
C TYR A 81 -10.88 5.19 1.44
N CYS A 82 -12.16 5.57 1.37
CA CYS A 82 -13.12 5.02 0.39
C CYS A 82 -13.14 5.77 -0.95
N LYS A 83 -12.33 6.83 -1.07
CA LYS A 83 -12.30 7.73 -2.23
C LYS A 83 -10.89 7.79 -2.83
N TYR A 84 -10.68 7.03 -3.90
CA TYR A 84 -9.36 6.90 -4.55
C TYR A 84 -8.73 8.25 -4.90
N TYR A 85 -9.51 9.22 -5.41
CA TYR A 85 -8.99 10.55 -5.76
C TYR A 85 -8.39 11.29 -4.56
N LYS A 86 -9.06 11.23 -3.40
CA LYS A 86 -8.59 11.87 -2.16
C LYS A 86 -7.25 11.29 -1.72
N ILE A 87 -7.06 9.99 -1.94
CA ILE A 87 -5.83 9.30 -1.59
C ILE A 87 -4.72 9.63 -2.56
N LYS A 88 -4.97 9.73 -3.86
CA LYS A 88 -3.94 10.15 -4.82
C LYS A 88 -3.38 11.53 -4.46
N TYR A 89 -4.23 12.45 -3.99
CA TYR A 89 -3.78 13.74 -3.44
C TYR A 89 -2.93 13.56 -2.18
N LEU A 90 -3.37 12.72 -1.24
CA LEU A 90 -2.64 12.46 0.00
C LEU A 90 -1.33 11.69 -0.19
N LEU A 91 -1.24 10.79 -1.18
CA LEU A 91 -0.02 10.13 -1.57
C LEU A 91 0.94 11.15 -2.19
N ASN A 92 0.46 12.02 -3.08
CA ASN A 92 1.31 13.10 -3.59
C ASN A 92 1.79 14.01 -2.45
N TYR A 93 0.93 14.31 -1.48
CA TYR A 93 1.32 15.07 -0.30
C TYR A 93 2.32 14.30 0.59
N CYS A 94 2.12 13.00 0.83
CA CYS A 94 3.09 12.17 1.54
C CYS A 94 4.41 12.08 0.78
N ILE A 95 4.38 11.87 -0.54
CA ILE A 95 5.58 11.92 -1.36
C ILE A 95 6.22 13.29 -1.21
N GLN A 96 5.53 14.42 -1.37
CA GLN A 96 6.14 15.74 -1.20
C GLN A 96 6.72 15.95 0.21
N VAL A 97 5.95 15.66 1.26
CA VAL A 97 6.35 15.84 2.67
C VAL A 97 7.49 14.90 3.08
N TYR A 98 7.49 13.65 2.61
CA TYR A 98 8.52 12.65 2.93
C TYR A 98 9.67 12.61 1.92
N ARG A 99 9.53 13.19 0.72
CA ARG A 99 10.60 13.41 -0.29
C ARG A 99 11.38 14.69 -0.01
N TYR A 100 10.91 15.55 0.88
CA TYR A 100 11.74 16.57 1.55
C TYR A 100 12.65 15.98 2.64
N ILE A 101 12.52 14.69 2.99
CA ILE A 101 13.31 14.09 4.08
C ILE A 101 14.44 13.17 3.58
N ILE A 102 14.55 12.85 2.28
CA ILE A 102 15.75 12.17 1.79
C ILE A 102 16.21 12.76 0.44
N TRP A 103 17.37 13.45 0.51
CA TRP A 103 18.23 14.05 -0.52
C TRP A 103 18.00 15.52 -0.91
N ASP A 104 18.24 16.42 0.04
CA ASP A 104 19.28 17.44 -0.20
C ASP A 104 20.62 16.81 0.25
N LYS A 105 21.57 16.71 -0.69
CA LYS A 105 23.02 16.43 -0.55
C LYS A 105 23.49 15.06 -0.04
N VAL A 106 24.15 14.35 -0.94
CA VAL A 106 25.61 14.14 -0.87
C VAL A 106 26.16 14.37 -2.28
N THR A 107 27.11 15.30 -2.32
CA THR A 107 27.93 15.75 -3.45
C THR A 107 28.71 14.62 -4.10
#